data_AF-A0A147IJ58-F1
#
_entry.id   AF-A0A147IJ58-F1
#
_cell.length_a   1.000
_cell.length_b   1.000
_cell.length_c   1.000
_cell.angle_alpha   90.00
_cell.angle_beta   90.00
_cell.angle_gamma   90.00
#
_symmetry.space_group_name_H-M   'P 1'
#
loop_
_entity.id
_entity.type
_entity.pdbx_description
1 polymer ?
#
loop_
_entity_poly.entity_id
_entity_poly.type
_entity_poly.pdbx_seq_one_letter_code
_entity_poly.pdbx_strand_id
1 'polypeptide(L)'
;SATSAVVPALAPGLTRAAWTVDWVMWILGTVIGLFSWVAFTLMLTAKDCGRPHFTWGLPIVPPMVSATTGAALMSHTPNELTRMLVNVICAGCFFAALSLGISIFGIAYHHRWLRDPLGHDAAATTFIPLGVIGQSTAAAQALVTATRNFLHPDAVQALHQIAHAYGIVMLAIGAPLLVWAMIRTYSAWAHGAG
;
A
#
# COMPACT_ATOMS: atom_id res chain seq x y z
N SER A 1 -3.62 15.09 0.52
CA SER A 1 -2.70 15.09 1.68
C SER A 1 -3.36 15.81 2.84
N ALA A 2 -2.86 15.68 4.07
CA ALA A 2 -3.36 16.49 5.19
C ALA A 2 -3.16 17.99 4.94
N THR A 3 -2.03 18.38 4.33
CA THR A 3 -1.71 19.79 4.05
C THR A 3 -2.70 20.39 3.04
N SER A 4 -2.94 19.76 1.89
CA SER A 4 -3.95 20.22 0.91
C SER A 4 -5.39 20.10 1.39
N ALA A 5 -5.70 19.22 2.34
CA ALA A 5 -7.06 19.10 2.89
C ALA A 5 -7.36 20.19 3.93
N VAL A 6 -6.39 20.57 4.76
CA VAL A 6 -6.62 21.42 5.93
C VAL A 6 -6.23 22.89 5.67
N VAL A 7 -5.10 23.14 5.01
CA VAL A 7 -4.56 24.49 4.84
C VAL A 7 -5.49 25.41 4.04
N PRO A 8 -6.11 24.98 2.92
CA PRO A 8 -7.05 25.83 2.18
C PRO A 8 -8.32 26.18 2.98
N ALA A 9 -8.74 25.31 3.90
CA ALA A 9 -9.91 25.55 4.75
C ALA A 9 -9.63 26.62 5.81
N LEU A 10 -8.38 26.73 6.28
CA LEU A 10 -7.96 27.73 7.27
C LEU A 10 -7.52 29.05 6.61
N ALA A 11 -6.88 28.95 5.45
CA ALA A 11 -6.31 30.08 4.73
C ALA A 11 -6.34 29.82 3.21
N PRO A 12 -7.41 30.22 2.50
CA PRO A 12 -7.58 29.94 1.07
C PRO A 12 -6.41 30.41 0.20
N GLY A 13 -5.73 31.49 0.59
CA GLY A 13 -4.56 32.04 -0.11
C GLY A 13 -3.33 31.12 -0.13
N LEU A 14 -3.26 30.11 0.74
CA LEU A 14 -2.13 29.17 0.84
C LEU A 14 -2.29 27.90 0.00
N THR A 15 -3.38 27.77 -0.78
CA THR A 15 -3.69 26.57 -1.55
C THR A 15 -2.55 26.14 -2.48
N ARG A 16 -1.90 27.08 -3.17
CA ARG A 16 -0.76 26.78 -4.07
C ARG A 16 0.46 26.25 -3.31
N ALA A 17 0.75 26.82 -2.14
CA ALA A 17 1.85 26.37 -1.30
C ALA A 17 1.58 24.96 -0.75
N ALA A 18 0.34 24.68 -0.34
CA ALA A 18 -0.08 23.37 0.13
C ALA A 18 0.14 22.28 -0.94
N TRP A 19 -0.26 22.54 -2.18
CA TRP A 19 0.00 21.61 -3.29
C TRP A 19 1.49 21.44 -3.60
N THR A 20 2.29 22.50 -3.49
CA THR A 20 3.74 22.42 -3.71
C THR A 20 4.39 21.51 -2.67
N VAL A 21 4.02 21.67 -1.40
CA VAL A 21 4.51 20.80 -0.30
C VAL A 21 4.12 19.35 -0.54
N ASP A 22 2.88 19.09 -0.97
CA ASP A 22 2.42 17.73 -1.26
C ASP A 22 3.21 17.07 -2.39
N TRP A 23 3.49 17.82 -3.47
CA TRP A 23 4.32 17.32 -4.56
C TRP A 23 5.73 16.98 -4.09
N VAL A 24 6.37 17.87 -3.33
CA VAL A 24 7.73 17.63 -2.81
C VAL A 24 7.76 16.42 -1.87
N MET A 25 6.81 16.34 -0.93
CA MET A 25 6.70 15.20 -0.02
C MET A 25 6.42 13.89 -0.75
N TRP A 26 5.58 13.93 -1.79
CA TRP A 26 5.32 12.74 -2.59
C TRP A 26 6.56 12.27 -3.36
N ILE A 27 7.33 13.18 -3.96
CA ILE A 27 8.58 12.82 -4.65
C ILE A 27 9.57 12.21 -3.66
N LEU A 28 9.83 12.89 -2.53
CA LEU A 28 10.77 12.42 -1.52
C LEU A 28 10.34 11.07 -0.93
N GLY A 29 9.07 10.93 -0.57
CA GLY A 29 8.51 9.68 -0.05
C GLY A 29 8.60 8.53 -1.05
N THR A 30 8.37 8.81 -2.34
CA THR A 30 8.47 7.81 -3.41
C THR A 30 9.91 7.35 -3.62
N VAL A 31 10.88 8.27 -3.64
CA VAL A 31 12.30 7.93 -3.80
C VAL A 31 12.80 7.10 -2.61
N ILE A 32 12.53 7.54 -1.38
CA ILE A 32 12.92 6.81 -0.16
C ILE A 32 12.22 5.45 -0.10
N GLY A 33 10.95 5.40 -0.50
CA GLY A 33 10.16 4.19 -0.54
C GLY A 33 10.69 3.15 -1.51
N LEU A 34 11.00 3.55 -2.74
CA LEU A 34 11.58 2.68 -3.75
C LEU A 34 12.98 2.20 -3.34
N PHE A 35 13.81 3.08 -2.76
CA PHE A 35 15.10 2.68 -2.22
C PHE A 35 14.94 1.60 -1.13
N SER A 36 14.00 1.79 -0.20
CA SER A 36 13.70 0.83 0.87
C SER A 36 13.23 -0.51 0.31
N TRP A 37 12.37 -0.47 -0.72
CA TRP A 37 11.88 -1.65 -1.44
C TRP A 37 13.03 -2.42 -2.13
N VAL A 38 13.91 -1.72 -2.85
CA VAL A 38 15.07 -2.34 -3.51
C VAL A 38 16.01 -2.96 -2.47
N ALA A 39 16.37 -2.19 -1.43
CA ALA A 39 17.27 -2.65 -0.38
C ALA A 39 16.73 -3.92 0.31
N PHE A 40 15.43 -3.95 0.62
CA PHE A 40 14.82 -5.12 1.25
C PHE A 40 14.72 -6.30 0.28
N THR A 41 14.42 -6.07 -0.99
CA THR A 41 14.37 -7.13 -2.01
C THR A 41 15.74 -7.78 -2.17
N LEU A 42 16.84 -7.00 -2.17
CA LEU A 42 18.21 -7.50 -2.20
C LEU A 42 18.58 -8.26 -0.91
N MET A 43 18.08 -7.81 0.25
CA MET A 43 18.27 -8.54 1.50
C MET A 43 17.56 -9.89 1.48
N LEU A 44 16.35 -9.97 0.90
CA LEU A 44 15.56 -11.19 0.82
C LEU A 44 16.21 -12.27 -0.06
N THR A 45 17.03 -11.87 -1.04
CA THR A 45 17.79 -12.81 -1.89
C THR A 45 19.12 -13.25 -1.27
N ALA A 46 19.54 -12.65 -0.16
CA ALA A 46 20.72 -13.08 0.59
C ALA A 46 20.45 -14.37 1.38
N LYS A 47 21.47 -15.22 1.55
CA LYS A 47 21.36 -16.56 2.16
C LYS A 47 20.89 -16.57 3.61
N ASP A 48 21.05 -15.47 4.36
CA ASP A 48 20.79 -15.39 5.81
C ASP A 48 19.88 -14.21 6.18
N CYS A 49 18.68 -14.14 5.60
CA CYS A 49 17.72 -13.05 5.87
C CYS A 49 16.96 -13.17 7.22
N GLY A 50 17.26 -14.16 8.05
CA GLY A 50 16.62 -14.38 9.35
C GLY A 50 15.26 -15.07 9.27
N ARG A 51 14.51 -15.09 10.38
CA ARG A 51 13.20 -15.75 10.47
C ARG A 51 12.11 -14.87 9.82
N PRO A 52 11.22 -15.42 8.98
CA PRO A 52 10.13 -14.64 8.39
C PRO A 52 9.14 -14.12 9.43
N HIS A 53 8.83 -12.82 9.37
CA HIS A 53 7.85 -12.16 10.23
C HIS A 53 6.93 -11.24 9.43
N PHE A 54 5.72 -10.98 9.92
CA PHE A 54 4.78 -10.05 9.25
C PHE A 54 5.30 -8.62 9.16
N THR A 55 6.21 -8.23 10.06
CA THR A 55 6.90 -6.93 10.04
C THR A 55 7.81 -6.75 8.83
N TRP A 56 8.19 -7.82 8.14
CA TRP A 56 8.89 -7.73 6.86
C TRP A 56 8.08 -7.00 5.80
N GLY A 57 6.75 -6.88 5.99
CA GLY A 57 5.91 -6.12 5.08
C GLY A 57 6.09 -4.60 5.12
N LEU A 58 6.86 -4.04 6.07
CA LEU A 58 7.04 -2.60 6.22
C LEU A 58 7.56 -1.89 4.96
N PRO A 59 8.54 -2.42 4.20
CA PRO A 59 9.05 -1.79 2.97
C PRO A 59 8.07 -1.80 1.80
N ILE A 60 6.94 -2.53 1.90
CA ILE A 60 5.85 -2.51 0.91
C ILE A 60 5.02 -1.23 1.03
N VAL A 61 4.90 -0.69 2.25
CA VAL A 61 3.99 0.40 2.56
C VAL A 61 4.33 1.67 1.79
N PRO A 62 5.59 2.15 1.75
CA PRO A 62 5.88 3.42 1.09
C PRO A 62 5.57 3.43 -0.41
N PRO A 63 5.98 2.43 -1.23
CA PRO A 63 5.58 2.42 -2.63
C PRO A 63 4.07 2.31 -2.83
N MET A 64 3.36 1.53 -2.00
CA MET A 64 1.89 1.44 -2.09
C MET A 64 1.21 2.78 -1.78
N VAL A 65 1.69 3.49 -0.75
CA VAL A 65 1.19 4.83 -0.40
C VAL A 65 1.48 5.82 -1.52
N SER A 66 2.66 5.77 -2.14
CA SER A 66 2.99 6.58 -3.32
C SER A 66 2.04 6.34 -4.48
N ALA A 67 1.65 5.09 -4.74
CA ALA A 67 0.69 4.76 -5.79
C ALA A 67 -0.69 5.39 -5.54
N THR A 68 -1.22 5.27 -4.32
CA THR A 68 -2.54 5.83 -3.95
C THR A 68 -2.52 7.36 -3.94
N THR A 69 -1.51 7.96 -3.31
CA THR A 69 -1.46 9.42 -3.12
C THR A 69 -1.06 10.16 -4.39
N GLY A 70 -0.18 9.58 -5.22
CA GLY A 70 0.17 10.15 -6.51
C GLY A 70 -1.00 10.17 -7.49
N ALA A 71 -1.90 9.18 -7.40
CA ALA A 71 -3.15 9.20 -8.14
C ALA A 71 -4.04 10.42 -7.82
N ALA A 72 -4.08 10.84 -6.56
CA ALA A 72 -4.79 12.05 -6.14
C ALA A 72 -4.07 13.35 -6.53
N LEU A 73 -2.73 13.35 -6.63
CA LEU A 73 -1.95 14.52 -7.06
C LEU A 73 -2.15 14.83 -8.56
N MET A 74 -2.37 13.80 -9.38
CA MET A 74 -2.56 13.96 -10.82
C MET A 74 -3.74 14.84 -11.21
N SER A 75 -4.80 14.92 -10.40
CA SER A 75 -5.94 15.82 -10.69
C SER A 75 -5.62 17.30 -10.49
N HIS A 76 -4.45 17.62 -9.92
CA HIS A 76 -4.06 18.99 -9.55
C HIS A 76 -2.89 19.54 -10.38
N THR A 77 -2.50 18.87 -11.47
CA THR A 77 -1.52 19.39 -12.43
C THR A 77 -2.17 19.66 -13.79
N PRO A 78 -1.96 20.85 -14.38
CA PRO A 78 -2.41 21.15 -15.74
C PRO A 78 -1.49 20.53 -16.81
N ASN A 79 -0.31 20.01 -16.42
CA ASN A 79 0.66 19.47 -17.35
C ASN A 79 0.40 17.99 -17.65
N GLU A 80 0.02 17.71 -18.90
CA GLU A 80 -0.27 16.36 -19.42
C GLU A 80 0.92 15.40 -19.31
N LEU A 81 2.14 15.86 -19.62
CA LEU A 81 3.35 15.06 -19.50
C LEU A 81 3.63 14.68 -18.04
N THR A 82 3.53 15.65 -17.12
CA THR A 82 3.67 15.37 -15.68
C THR A 82 2.64 14.36 -15.22
N ARG A 83 1.39 14.51 -15.65
CA ARG A 83 0.30 13.59 -15.29
C ARG A 83 0.60 12.18 -15.80
N MET A 84 1.07 12.03 -17.04
CA MET A 84 1.45 10.73 -17.61
C MET A 84 2.61 10.09 -16.85
N LEU A 85 3.68 10.84 -16.56
CA LEU A 85 4.84 10.35 -15.82
C LEU A 85 4.46 9.86 -14.42
N VAL A 86 3.65 10.65 -13.71
CA VAL A 86 3.17 10.28 -12.36
C VAL A 86 2.30 9.04 -12.42
N ASN A 87 1.45 8.89 -13.44
CA ASN A 87 0.65 7.68 -13.62
C ASN A 87 1.53 6.43 -13.78
N VAL A 88 2.59 6.51 -14.61
CA VAL A 88 3.54 5.42 -14.82
C VAL A 88 4.29 5.09 -13.53
N ILE A 89 4.76 6.10 -12.79
CA ILE A 89 5.43 5.90 -11.50
C ILE A 89 4.48 5.24 -10.50
N CYS A 90 3.24 5.72 -10.37
CA CYS A 90 2.26 5.14 -9.46
C CYS A 90 1.92 3.69 -9.82
N ALA A 91 1.75 3.38 -11.11
CA ALA A 91 1.53 2.01 -11.57
C ALA A 91 2.73 1.11 -11.24
N GLY A 92 3.96 1.59 -11.50
CA GLY A 92 5.19 0.87 -11.13
C GLY A 92 5.28 0.61 -9.63
N CYS A 93 5.02 1.61 -8.80
CA CYS A 93 4.99 1.49 -7.35
C CYS A 93 3.93 0.49 -6.86
N PHE A 94 2.74 0.48 -7.47
CA PHE A 94 1.67 -0.49 -7.16
C PHE A 94 2.13 -1.93 -7.42
N PHE A 95 2.66 -2.22 -8.61
CA PHE A 95 3.11 -3.58 -8.95
C PHE A 95 4.36 -4.01 -8.17
N ALA A 96 5.30 -3.08 -7.90
CA ALA A 96 6.46 -3.34 -7.05
C ALA A 96 6.03 -3.70 -5.62
N ALA A 97 5.12 -2.93 -5.02
CA ALA A 97 4.58 -3.22 -3.71
C ALA A 97 3.81 -4.54 -3.67
N LEU A 98 2.95 -4.78 -4.66
CA LEU A 98 2.14 -6.00 -4.72
C LEU A 98 2.99 -7.27 -4.86
N SER A 99 3.99 -7.25 -5.75
CA SER A 99 4.90 -8.40 -5.96
C SER A 99 5.71 -8.74 -4.70
N LEU A 100 6.28 -7.73 -4.04
CA LEU A 100 7.00 -7.94 -2.79
C LEU A 100 6.05 -8.38 -1.66
N GLY A 101 4.83 -7.85 -1.61
CA GLY A 101 3.83 -8.24 -0.62
C GLY A 101 3.36 -9.69 -0.75
N ILE A 102 3.09 -10.14 -1.97
CA ILE A 102 2.77 -11.56 -2.22
C ILE A 102 3.90 -12.46 -1.74
N SER A 103 5.15 -12.09 -2.06
CA SER A 103 6.34 -12.87 -1.68
C SER A 103 6.50 -12.93 -0.16
N ILE A 104 6.49 -11.79 0.52
CA ILE A 104 6.72 -11.69 1.97
C ILE A 104 5.60 -12.37 2.74
N PHE A 105 4.34 -12.08 2.43
CA PHE A 105 3.23 -12.64 3.18
C PHE A 105 3.03 -14.13 2.86
N GLY A 106 3.29 -14.57 1.63
CA GLY A 106 3.31 -15.99 1.30
C GLY A 106 4.31 -16.76 2.17
N ILE A 107 5.55 -16.26 2.28
CA ILE A 107 6.59 -16.86 3.13
C ILE A 107 6.20 -16.79 4.61
N ALA A 108 5.70 -15.65 5.09
CA ALA A 108 5.34 -15.46 6.50
C ALA A 108 4.18 -16.36 6.93
N TYR A 109 3.10 -16.44 6.15
CA TYR A 109 1.97 -17.33 6.44
C TYR A 109 2.37 -18.80 6.37
N HIS A 110 3.13 -19.20 5.34
CA HIS A 110 3.65 -20.56 5.24
C HIS A 110 4.50 -20.94 6.46
N HIS A 111 5.43 -20.07 6.87
CA HIS A 111 6.28 -20.33 8.04
C HIS A 111 5.45 -20.43 9.33
N ARG A 112 4.44 -19.57 9.50
CA ARG A 112 3.66 -19.52 10.73
C ARG A 112 2.62 -20.62 10.89
N TRP A 113 2.04 -21.08 9.78
CA TRP A 113 1.07 -22.18 9.82
C TRP A 113 1.74 -23.56 9.85
N LEU A 114 2.92 -23.71 9.25
CA LEU A 114 3.53 -25.04 9.09
C LEU A 114 4.77 -25.29 9.94
N ARG A 115 5.45 -24.25 10.46
CA ARG A 115 6.72 -24.44 11.20
C ARG A 115 6.70 -23.92 12.62
N ASP A 116 6.21 -22.72 12.86
CA ASP A 116 6.28 -22.09 14.18
C ASP A 116 5.03 -21.23 14.45
N PRO A 117 4.12 -21.62 15.36
CA PRO A 117 2.85 -20.90 15.63
C PRO A 117 3.01 -19.61 16.45
N LEU A 118 2.25 -18.53 16.15
CA LEU A 118 2.41 -17.15 16.73
C LEU A 118 2.53 -17.10 18.26
N GLY A 119 3.66 -16.61 18.75
CA GLY A 119 3.78 -16.21 20.15
C GLY A 119 2.83 -15.05 20.45
N HIS A 120 2.37 -14.95 21.69
CA HIS A 120 1.38 -13.94 22.11
C HIS A 120 1.87 -12.50 21.87
N ASP A 121 3.16 -12.24 22.09
CA ASP A 121 3.79 -10.92 21.91
C ASP A 121 3.72 -10.39 20.48
N ALA A 122 3.67 -11.30 19.50
CA ALA A 122 3.63 -10.95 18.08
C ALA A 122 2.20 -10.95 17.51
N ALA A 123 1.17 -11.18 18.33
CA ALA A 123 -0.22 -11.29 17.86
C ALA A 123 -0.69 -10.01 17.14
N ALA A 124 -0.31 -8.82 17.61
CA ALA A 124 -0.68 -7.56 16.95
C ALA A 124 -0.13 -7.44 15.50
N THR A 125 0.97 -8.13 15.19
CA THR A 125 1.60 -8.07 13.85
C THR A 125 0.75 -8.75 12.77
N THR A 126 -0.26 -9.56 13.14
CA THR A 126 -1.19 -10.19 12.19
C THR A 126 -2.06 -9.18 11.44
N PHE A 127 -2.15 -7.93 11.92
CA PHE A 127 -2.87 -6.86 11.23
C PHE A 127 -2.07 -6.20 10.10
N ILE A 128 -0.75 -6.38 10.05
CA ILE A 128 0.10 -5.76 9.02
C ILE A 128 -0.32 -6.19 7.59
N PRO A 129 -0.51 -7.49 7.29
CA PRO A 129 -0.99 -7.93 5.98
C PRO A 129 -2.36 -7.34 5.62
N LEU A 130 -3.26 -7.20 6.58
CA LEU A 130 -4.60 -6.64 6.38
C LEU A 130 -4.54 -5.17 5.97
N GLY A 131 -3.63 -4.40 6.56
CA GLY A 131 -3.35 -3.03 6.14
C GLY A 131 -2.93 -2.95 4.68
N VAL A 132 -2.05 -3.87 4.24
CA VAL A 132 -1.60 -3.92 2.83
C VAL A 132 -2.73 -4.32 1.88
N ILE A 133 -3.58 -5.29 2.26
CA ILE A 133 -4.77 -5.68 1.47
C ILE A 133 -5.67 -4.46 1.22
N GLY A 134 -6.02 -3.72 2.28
CA GLY A 134 -6.84 -2.52 2.19
C GLY A 134 -6.20 -1.42 1.34
N GLN A 135 -4.93 -1.11 1.60
CA GLN A 135 -4.18 -0.08 0.85
C GLN A 135 -4.04 -0.43 -0.63
N SER A 136 -3.79 -1.69 -0.96
CA SER A 136 -3.68 -2.13 -2.35
C SER A 136 -4.99 -1.99 -3.12
N THR A 137 -6.13 -2.29 -2.46
CA THR A 137 -7.45 -2.11 -3.06
C THR A 137 -7.74 -0.64 -3.33
N ALA A 138 -7.40 0.24 -2.37
CA ALA A 138 -7.53 1.68 -2.55
C ALA A 138 -6.63 2.22 -3.68
N ALA A 139 -5.38 1.76 -3.76
CA ALA A 139 -4.44 2.12 -4.81
C ALA A 139 -4.95 1.75 -6.20
N ALA A 140 -5.48 0.53 -6.36
CA ALA A 140 -6.05 0.07 -7.62
C ALA A 140 -7.20 0.97 -8.10
N GLN A 141 -8.13 1.32 -7.21
CA GLN A 141 -9.25 2.21 -7.53
C GLN A 141 -8.79 3.63 -7.89
N ALA A 142 -7.81 4.15 -7.17
CA ALA A 142 -7.25 5.47 -7.42
C ALA A 142 -6.54 5.55 -8.78
N LEU A 143 -5.75 4.53 -9.13
CA LEU A 143 -5.06 4.43 -10.42
C LEU A 143 -6.04 4.41 -11.60
N VAL A 144 -7.12 3.61 -11.53
CA VAL A 144 -8.13 3.60 -12.58
C VAL A 144 -8.77 4.98 -12.73
N THR A 145 -9.10 5.63 -11.63
CA THR A 145 -9.70 6.97 -11.64
C THR A 145 -8.78 7.99 -12.31
N ALA A 146 -7.47 7.90 -12.07
CA ALA A 146 -6.49 8.77 -12.71
C ALA A 146 -6.33 8.54 -14.22
N THR A 147 -6.63 7.34 -14.71
CA THR A 147 -6.52 7.01 -16.14
C THR A 147 -7.61 7.64 -17.02
N ARG A 148 -8.67 8.19 -16.40
CA ARG A 148 -9.85 8.77 -17.09
C ARG A 148 -9.52 9.83 -18.12
N ASN A 149 -8.45 10.59 -17.88
CA ASN A 149 -8.08 11.69 -18.78
C ASN A 149 -7.16 11.26 -19.92
N PHE A 150 -6.73 9.99 -19.96
CA PHE A 150 -5.79 9.47 -20.96
C PHE A 150 -6.37 8.38 -21.85
N LEU A 151 -7.38 7.66 -21.35
CA LEU A 151 -7.94 6.48 -22.01
C LEU A 151 -9.36 6.75 -22.49
N HIS A 152 -9.76 6.02 -23.53
CA HIS A 152 -11.15 6.00 -23.99
C HIS A 152 -12.08 5.52 -22.85
N PRO A 153 -13.31 6.07 -22.72
CA PRO A 153 -14.25 5.68 -21.67
C PRO A 153 -14.47 4.16 -21.53
N ASP A 154 -14.51 3.42 -22.64
CA ASP A 154 -14.66 1.96 -22.62
C ASP A 154 -13.48 1.25 -21.95
N ALA A 155 -12.25 1.73 -22.19
CA ALA A 155 -11.05 1.18 -21.56
C ALA A 155 -11.01 1.49 -20.06
N VAL A 156 -11.45 2.69 -19.65
CA VAL A 156 -11.60 3.07 -18.24
C VAL A 156 -12.63 2.17 -17.56
N GLN A 157 -13.78 1.95 -18.20
CA GLN A 157 -14.83 1.07 -17.69
C GLN A 157 -14.29 -0.35 -17.45
N ALA A 158 -13.56 -0.90 -18.43
CA ALA A 158 -12.93 -2.21 -18.32
C ALA A 158 -11.91 -2.27 -17.16
N LEU A 159 -11.04 -1.27 -17.03
CA LEU A 159 -10.10 -1.16 -15.91
C LEU A 159 -10.80 -1.08 -14.56
N HIS A 160 -11.95 -0.39 -14.49
CA HIS A 160 -12.74 -0.30 -13.27
C HIS A 160 -13.33 -1.65 -12.87
N GLN A 161 -13.82 -2.43 -13.83
CA GLN A 161 -14.27 -3.80 -13.59
C GLN A 161 -13.12 -4.69 -13.08
N ILE A 162 -11.92 -4.56 -13.65
CA ILE A 162 -10.72 -5.28 -13.17
C ILE A 162 -10.38 -4.87 -11.73
N ALA A 163 -10.37 -3.57 -11.43
CA ALA A 163 -10.08 -3.07 -10.09
C ALA A 163 -11.15 -3.51 -9.06
N HIS A 164 -12.43 -3.60 -9.45
CA HIS A 164 -13.49 -4.16 -8.61
C HIS A 164 -13.29 -5.64 -8.36
N ALA A 165 -13.02 -6.43 -9.40
CA ALA A 165 -12.74 -7.86 -9.26
C ALA A 165 -11.53 -8.09 -8.34
N TYR A 166 -10.46 -7.31 -8.51
CA TYR A 166 -9.30 -7.30 -7.62
C TYR A 166 -9.70 -6.99 -6.17
N GLY A 167 -10.51 -5.95 -5.95
CA GLY A 167 -11.00 -5.60 -4.61
C GLY A 167 -11.83 -6.70 -3.97
N ILE A 168 -12.66 -7.41 -4.74
CA ILE A 168 -13.44 -8.56 -4.27
C ILE A 168 -12.50 -9.71 -3.85
N VAL A 169 -11.49 -10.03 -4.66
CA VAL A 169 -10.50 -11.05 -4.33
C VAL A 169 -9.74 -10.68 -3.05
N MET A 170 -9.29 -9.43 -2.95
CA MET A 170 -8.59 -8.92 -1.77
C MET A 170 -9.48 -8.95 -0.52
N LEU A 171 -10.77 -8.62 -0.65
CA LEU A 171 -11.74 -8.71 0.45
C LEU A 171 -11.98 -10.17 0.88
N ALA A 172 -12.14 -11.08 -0.07
CA ALA A 172 -12.35 -12.50 0.19
C ALA A 172 -11.15 -13.13 0.91
N ILE A 173 -9.93 -12.67 0.62
CA ILE A 173 -8.71 -13.06 1.33
C ILE A 173 -8.62 -12.35 2.71
N GLY A 174 -8.93 -11.06 2.76
CA GLY A 174 -8.78 -10.23 3.95
C GLY A 174 -9.76 -10.58 5.07
N ALA A 175 -11.01 -10.91 4.74
CA ALA A 175 -12.04 -11.23 5.74
C ALA A 175 -11.68 -12.40 6.67
N PRO A 176 -11.29 -13.60 6.18
CA PRO A 176 -10.89 -14.69 7.07
C PRO A 176 -9.59 -14.37 7.83
N LEU A 177 -8.64 -13.68 7.20
CA LEU A 177 -7.40 -13.26 7.86
C LEU A 177 -7.65 -12.26 8.99
N LEU A 178 -8.65 -11.39 8.83
CA LEU A 178 -9.10 -10.45 9.84
C LEU A 178 -9.71 -11.18 11.04
N VAL A 179 -10.61 -12.13 10.80
CA VAL A 179 -11.18 -12.97 11.86
C VAL A 179 -10.06 -13.70 12.62
N TRP A 180 -9.12 -14.29 11.89
CA TRP A 180 -7.97 -14.96 12.50
C TRP A 180 -7.11 -14.00 13.33
N ALA A 181 -6.78 -12.81 12.81
CA ALA A 181 -6.01 -11.79 13.51
C ALA A 181 -6.71 -11.34 14.82
N MET A 182 -8.03 -11.15 14.78
CA MET A 182 -8.82 -10.83 15.97
C MET A 182 -8.74 -11.94 17.02
N ILE A 183 -8.92 -13.21 16.63
CA ILE A 183 -8.84 -14.36 17.55
C ILE A 183 -7.45 -14.42 18.19
N ARG A 184 -6.38 -14.29 17.41
CA ARG A 184 -5.01 -14.33 17.94
C ARG A 184 -4.75 -13.21 18.92
N THR A 185 -5.18 -12.00 18.60
CA THR A 185 -4.97 -10.83 19.46
C THR A 185 -5.77 -10.95 20.76
N TYR A 186 -7.03 -11.39 20.68
CA TYR A 186 -7.85 -11.64 21.86
C TYR A 186 -7.24 -12.74 22.74
N SER A 187 -6.80 -13.86 22.15
CA SER A 187 -6.17 -14.94 22.89
C SER A 187 -4.89 -14.49 23.60
N ALA A 188 -4.08 -13.65 22.96
CA ALA A 188 -2.87 -13.09 23.55
C ALA A 188 -3.17 -12.21 24.76
N TRP A 189 -4.22 -11.38 24.68
CA TRP A 189 -4.64 -10.54 25.80
C TRP A 189 -5.18 -11.38 26.96
N ALA A 190 -5.98 -12.40 26.67
CA ALA A 190 -6.57 -13.28 27.68
C ALA A 190 -5.52 -14.15 28.42
N HIS A 191 -4.41 -14.51 27.78
CA HIS A 191 -3.37 -15.38 28.36
C HIS A 191 -2.11 -14.62 28.81
N GLY A 192 -1.91 -13.38 28.37
CA GLY A 192 -0.79 -12.51 28.78
C GLY A 192 -1.07 -11.64 30.01
N ALA A 193 -2.30 -11.70 30.55
CA ALA A 193 -2.71 -11.01 31.77
C ALA A 193 -2.57 -11.89 33.05
N GLY A 194 -1.82 -13.00 32.98
CA GLY A 194 -1.55 -13.92 34.08
C GLY A 194 -0.10 -13.89 34.52
#